data_AF-A0A4V2ZXA9-F1
#
_entry.id   AF-A0A4V2ZXA9-F1
#
_cell.length_a   1.000
_cell.length_b   1.000
_cell.length_c   1.000
_cell.angle_alpha   90.00
_cell.angle_beta   90.00
_cell.angle_gamma   90.00
#
_symmetry.space_group_name_H-M   'P 1'
#
loop_
_entity.id
_entity.type
_entity.pdbx_description
1 polymer ?
#
loop_
_entity_poly.entity_id
_entity_poly.type
_entity_poly.pdbx_seq_one_letter_code
_entity_poly.pdbx_strand_id
1 'polypeptide(L)' 'MKNLWVPRLGAPADSEAFELHDKEVRVLFYRTERNKSDGATSRDETTLLVFRNDRLAGWCSSVYQALGH' A
#
# COMPACT_ATOMS: atom_id res chain seq x y z
N MET A 1 -10.87 -9.33 -10.07
CA MET A 1 -9.81 -10.16 -9.44
C MET A 1 -10.18 -10.49 -7.99
N LYS A 2 -9.71 -11.61 -7.42
CA LYS A 2 -9.87 -11.91 -5.98
C LYS A 2 -8.71 -11.27 -5.21
N ASN A 3 -9.01 -10.42 -4.23
CA ASN A 3 -8.02 -9.82 -3.33
C ASN A 3 -7.41 -10.90 -2.42
N LEU A 4 -6.36 -11.59 -2.88
CA LEU A 4 -5.69 -12.68 -2.16
C LEU A 4 -4.92 -12.22 -0.90
N TRP A 5 -4.75 -10.91 -0.72
CA TRP A 5 -3.98 -10.32 0.38
C TRP A 5 -4.82 -10.13 1.64
N VAL A 6 -6.11 -9.77 1.49
CA VAL A 6 -7.01 -9.53 2.63
C VAL A 6 -7.19 -10.78 3.51
N PRO A 7 -7.36 -12.00 2.95
CA PRO A 7 -7.45 -13.21 3.76
C PRO A 7 -6.16 -13.56 4.52
N ARG A 8 -5.00 -13.00 4.12
CA ARG A 8 -3.69 -13.32 4.71
C ARG A 8 -3.19 -12.26 5.68
N LEU A 9 -3.43 -10.99 5.38
CA LEU A 9 -2.90 -9.83 6.11
C LEU A 9 -4.00 -9.03 6.83
N GLY A 10 -5.27 -9.35 6.57
CA GLY A 10 -6.41 -8.54 7.01
C GLY A 10 -6.71 -7.38 6.05
N ALA A 11 -7.67 -6.54 6.44
CA ALA A 11 -7.96 -5.30 5.72
C ALA A 11 -6.78 -4.32 5.88
N PRO A 12 -6.35 -3.63 4.81
CA PRO A 12 -5.37 -2.57 4.94
C PRO A 12 -5.96 -1.40 5.76
N ALA A 13 -5.09 -0.60 6.36
CA ALA A 13 -5.48 0.62 7.07
C ALA A 13 -5.97 1.71 6.09
N ASP A 14 -5.41 1.74 4.88
CA ASP A 14 -5.81 2.63 3.80
C ASP A 14 -5.45 2.02 2.42
N SER A 15 -5.97 2.58 1.34
CA SER A 15 -5.62 2.21 -0.02
C SER A 15 -5.74 3.37 -1.01
N GLU A 16 -4.83 3.41 -1.97
CA GLU A 16 -4.87 4.33 -3.10
C GLU A 16 -4.93 3.58 -4.43
N ALA A 17 -5.57 4.17 -5.43
CA ALA A 17 -5.54 3.69 -6.80
C ALA A 17 -5.43 4.88 -7.77
N PHE A 18 -4.54 4.76 -8.76
CA PHE A 18 -4.31 5.78 -9.78
C PHE A 18 -3.72 5.14 -11.04
N GLU A 19 -3.79 5.85 -12.16
CA GLU A 19 -3.16 5.43 -13.41
C GLU A 19 -1.79 6.10 -13.58
N LEU A 20 -0.77 5.32 -13.96
CA LEU A 20 0.57 5.82 -14.22
C LEU A 20 1.16 5.11 -15.44
N HIS A 21 1.45 5.85 -16.51
CA HIS A 21 1.95 5.31 -17.78
C HIS A 21 1.09 4.16 -18.33
N ASP A 22 -0.23 4.38 -18.44
CA ASP A 22 -1.22 3.40 -18.92
C ASP A 22 -1.28 2.10 -18.10
N LYS A 23 -0.88 2.17 -16.82
CA LYS A 23 -0.96 1.05 -15.89
C LYS A 23 -1.78 1.45 -14.66
N GLU A 24 -2.70 0.58 -14.27
CA GLU A 24 -3.39 0.72 -12.99
C GLU A 24 -2.37 0.45 -11.88
N VAL A 25 -2.17 1.44 -11.02
CA VAL A 25 -1.40 1.33 -9.80
C VAL A 25 -2.36 1.25 -8.63
N ARG A 26 -2.14 0.27 -7.75
CA ARG A 26 -2.84 0.18 -6.47
C ARG A 26 -1.83 0.09 -5.35
N VAL A 27 -2.03 0.87 -4.30
CA VAL A 27 -1.17 0.88 -3.11
C VAL A 27 -2.02 0.47 -1.91
N LEU A 28 -1.57 -0.54 -1.17
CA LEU A 28 -2.20 -0.98 0.06
C LEU A 28 -1.31 -0.61 1.25
N PHE A 29 -1.87 0.04 2.25
CA PHE A 29 -1.15 0.49 3.44
C PHE A 29 -1.48 -0.42 4.62
N TYR A 30 -0.52 -1.24 5.05
CA TYR A 30 -0.68 -2.11 6.21
C TYR A 30 0.06 -1.54 7.40
N ARG A 31 -0.61 -1.32 8.53
CA ARG A 31 0.06 -0.88 9.77
C ARG A 31 1.00 -1.97 10.24
N THR A 32 2.29 -1.66 10.32
CA THR A 32 3.33 -2.59 10.79
C THR A 32 4.08 -2.05 12.00
N GLU A 33 3.91 -0.77 12.30
CA GLU A 33 4.51 -0.11 13.46
C GLU A 33 3.43 0.61 14.28
N ARG A 34 3.68 0.78 15.58
CA ARG A 34 2.83 1.54 16.48
C ARG A 34 3.71 2.55 17.22
N ASN A 35 4.02 3.63 16.52
CA ASN A 35 4.91 4.67 17.00
C ASN A 35 4.11 5.79 17.69
N LYS A 36 2.82 5.95 17.37
CA LYS A 36 1.93 6.94 17.96
C LYS A 36 0.77 6.27 18.70
N SER A 37 0.41 6.84 19.86
CA SER A 37 -0.72 6.38 20.70
C SER A 37 -1.89 7.36 20.65
N ASP A 38 -2.10 8.01 19.50
CA ASP A 38 -3.17 8.98 19.25
C ASP A 38 -4.45 8.34 18.66
N GLY A 39 -4.44 7.02 18.44
CA GLY A 39 -5.56 6.29 17.85
C GLY A 39 -5.65 6.41 16.33
N ALA A 40 -4.81 7.22 15.69
CA ALA A 40 -4.69 7.30 14.24
C ALA A 40 -3.64 6.29 13.72
N THR A 41 -3.61 6.11 12.41
CA THR A 41 -2.52 5.42 11.71
C THR A 41 -1.99 6.37 10.65
N SER A 42 -0.75 6.82 10.82
CA SER A 42 -0.07 7.67 9.83
C SER A 42 0.66 6.82 8.79
N ARG A 43 0.93 7.35 7.58
CA ARG A 43 1.65 6.59 6.53
C ARG A 43 3.05 6.14 6.96
N ASP A 44 3.71 6.89 7.84
CA ASP A 44 5.01 6.52 8.42
C ASP A 44 4.96 5.29 9.33
N GLU A 45 3.78 4.83 9.75
CA GLU A 45 3.59 3.61 10.55
C GLU A 45 3.22 2.38 9.71
N THR A 46 3.22 2.53 8.37
CA THR A 46 2.72 1.51 7.45
C THR A 46 3.81 0.94 6.56
N THR A 47 3.71 -0.36 6.29
CA THR A 47 4.39 -1.00 5.16
C THR A 47 3.45 -0.97 3.96
N LEU A 48 3.92 -0.37 2.86
CA LEU A 48 3.18 -0.26 1.62
C LEU A 48 3.41 -1.50 0.74
N LEU A 49 2.34 -1.99 0.11
CA LEU A 49 2.41 -2.94 -1.00
C LEU A 49 1.93 -2.26 -2.28
N VAL A 50 2.80 -2.20 -3.29
CA VAL A 50 2.52 -1.53 -4.57
C VAL A 50 2.22 -2.57 -5.63
N PHE A 51 1.06 -2.45 -6.27
CA PHE A 51 0.62 -3.29 -7.37
C PHE A 51 0.59 -2.49 -8.66
N ARG A 52 0.99 -3.13 -9.77
CA ARG A 52 0.81 -2.61 -11.13
C ARG A 52 0.11 -3.68 -11.96
N ASN A 53 -1.03 -3.35 -12.57
CA ASN A 53 -1.88 -4.29 -13.31
C ASN A 53 -2.08 -5.60 -12.53
N ASP A 54 -2.51 -5.46 -11.27
CA ASP A 54 -2.76 -6.55 -10.31
C ASP A 54 -1.55 -7.42 -9.91
N ARG A 55 -0.32 -7.06 -10.29
CA ARG A 55 0.91 -7.77 -9.88
C ARG A 55 1.68 -6.96 -8.85
N LEU A 56 2.18 -7.62 -7.81
CA LEU A 56 3.04 -7.00 -6.80
C LEU A 56 4.32 -6.50 -7.50
N ALA A 57 4.47 -5.18 -7.56
CA ALA A 57 5.61 -4.51 -8.17
C ALA A 57 6.71 -4.22 -7.13
N GLY A 58 6.35 -4.09 -5.87
CA GLY A 58 7.28 -3.89 -4.77
C GLY A 58 6.60 -3.57 -3.45
N TRP A 59 7.41 -3.31 -2.44
CA TRP A 59 7.00 -3.00 -1.07
C TRP A 59 7.99 -2.01 -0.47
N CYS A 60 7.56 -1.25 0.55
CA CYS A 60 8.27 -0.12 1.19
C CYS A 60 8.09 1.24 0.50
N SER A 61 8.34 2.31 1.28
CA SER A 61 8.20 3.72 0.89
C SER A 61 9.11 4.13 -0.26
N SER A 62 10.25 3.47 -0.45
CA SER A 62 11.18 3.73 -1.56
C SER A 62 10.56 3.41 -2.92
N VAL A 63 9.79 2.33 -3.02
CA VAL A 63 9.07 1.95 -4.25
C VAL A 63 7.97 2.97 -4.56
N TYR A 64 7.32 3.49 -3.52
CA TYR A 64 6.29 4.53 -3.66
C TYR A 64 6.89 5.88 -4.11
N GLN A 65 8.00 6.34 -3.51
CA GLN A 65 8.69 7.56 -3.93
C GLN A 65 9.17 7.49 -5.38
N ALA A 66 9.62 6.32 -5.84
CA ALA A 66 10.01 6.09 -7.23
C ALA A 66 8.86 6.20 -8.24
N LEU A 67 7.60 6.28 -7.78
CA LEU A 67 6.44 6.54 -8.65
C LEU A 67 6.31 8.01 -9.02
N GLY A 68 6.98 8.94 -8.32
CA GLY A 68 6.95 10.37 -8.61
C GLY A 68 5.58 11.03 -8.40
N HIS A 69 4.75 10.43 -7.55
CA HIS A 69 3.39 10.86 -7.21
C HIS A 69 3.34 11.64 -5.89
#